data_AF-A0AA39RZ82-F1
#
_entry.id   AF-A0AA39RZ82-F1
#
_cell.length_a   1.000
_cell.length_b   1.000
_cell.length_c   1.000
_cell.angle_alpha   90.00
_cell.angle_beta   90.00
_cell.angle_gamma   90.00
#
_symmetry.space_group_name_H-M   'P 1'
#
loop_
_entity.id
_entity.type
_entity.pdbx_description
1 polymer ?
#
loop_
_entity_poly.entity_id
_entity_poly.type
_entity_poly.pdbx_seq_one_letter_code
_entity_poly.pdbx_strand_id
1 'polypeptide(L)'
;MASNTQISYHVRSNSFPSRPHPITSEVDQHLSRLRSSQATSISSSSYLICHDINGLQDLHGCVDKFLQLPLIQQVLGQEQQKKWIDELLSGSLRILDVSSIAKDASSQTKECVQGLSSVLHRRWGDEISSEVKKYLHLESQ
;
A
#
# COMPACT_ATOMS: atom_id res chain seq x y z
N MET A 1 12.82 -12.27 -58.65
CA MET A 1 12.73 -12.36 -57.18
C MET A 1 12.76 -10.94 -56.65
N ALA A 2 11.62 -10.42 -56.20
CA ALA A 2 11.49 -9.02 -55.77
C ALA A 2 11.88 -8.90 -54.29
N SER A 3 12.94 -8.16 -54.01
CA SER A 3 13.40 -7.86 -52.65
C SER A 3 12.51 -6.75 -52.06
N ASN A 4 11.72 -7.12 -51.05
CA ASN A 4 10.88 -6.22 -50.27
C ASN A 4 11.74 -5.45 -49.27
N THR A 5 12.03 -4.18 -49.54
CA THR A 5 12.78 -3.30 -48.63
C THR A 5 11.81 -2.72 -47.61
N GLN A 6 11.68 -3.36 -46.45
CA GLN A 6 10.98 -2.78 -45.30
C GLN A 6 11.75 -1.55 -44.79
N ILE A 7 11.18 -0.38 -45.01
CA ILE A 7 11.66 0.87 -44.41
C ILE A 7 11.16 0.87 -42.95
N SER A 8 12.08 0.56 -42.02
CA SER A 8 11.83 0.68 -40.58
C SER A 8 11.79 2.16 -40.20
N TYR A 9 10.62 2.65 -39.80
CA TYR A 9 10.47 3.98 -39.22
C TYR A 9 10.93 3.96 -37.77
N HIS A 10 12.17 4.40 -37.51
CA HIS A 10 12.69 4.55 -36.16
C HIS A 10 12.11 5.84 -35.53
N VAL A 11 10.98 5.73 -34.82
CA VAL A 11 10.46 6.84 -34.01
C VAL A 11 11.38 7.02 -32.81
N ARG A 12 12.25 8.03 -32.87
CA ARG A 12 13.05 8.49 -31.72
C ARG A 12 12.26 9.57 -30.98
N SER A 13 11.80 9.26 -29.78
CA SER A 13 11.16 10.24 -28.89
C SER A 13 12.21 11.23 -28.40
N ASN A 14 12.10 12.49 -28.81
CA ASN A 14 12.95 13.56 -28.31
C ASN A 14 12.29 14.13 -27.04
N SER A 15 12.68 13.64 -25.86
CA SER A 15 12.31 14.29 -24.60
C SER A 15 13.15 15.56 -24.46
N PHE A 16 12.50 16.73 -24.51
CA PHE A 16 13.14 17.98 -24.13
C PHE A 16 13.40 17.98 -22.62
N PRO A 17 14.50 18.59 -22.14
CA PRO A 17 14.74 18.74 -20.71
C PRO A 17 13.56 19.50 -20.09
N SER A 18 12.99 18.93 -19.03
CA SER A 18 11.92 19.56 -18.26
C SER A 18 12.43 20.89 -17.71
N ARG A 19 11.88 22.01 -18.20
CA ARG A 19 12.23 23.31 -17.64
C ARG A 19 11.73 23.38 -16.20
N PRO A 20 12.57 23.72 -15.22
CA PRO A 20 12.13 23.84 -13.84
C PRO A 20 10.99 24.86 -13.75
N HIS A 21 10.05 24.61 -12.84
CA HIS A 21 8.93 25.52 -12.62
C HIS A 21 9.47 26.90 -12.21
N PRO A 22 8.86 28.02 -12.65
CA PRO A 22 9.36 29.36 -12.32
C PRO A 22 9.61 29.55 -10.81
N ILE A 23 8.71 29.02 -9.98
CA ILE A 23 8.82 29.06 -8.52
C ILE A 23 10.02 28.26 -7.98
N THR A 24 10.36 27.10 -8.55
CA THR A 24 11.55 26.35 -8.10
C THR A 24 12.83 27.10 -8.42
N SER A 25 12.87 27.74 -9.59
CA SER A 25 14.01 28.59 -9.96
C SER A 25 14.14 29.82 -9.06
N GLU A 26 13.02 30.39 -8.60
CA GLU A 26 12.99 31.53 -7.68
C GLU A 26 13.54 31.14 -6.29
N VAL A 27 13.10 30.00 -5.75
CA VAL A 27 13.62 29.45 -4.48
C VAL A 27 15.13 29.21 -4.55
N ASP A 28 15.62 28.56 -5.62
CA ASP A 28 17.06 28.31 -5.81
C ASP A 28 17.87 29.60 -5.92
N GLN A 29 17.30 30.63 -6.56
CA GLN A 29 17.94 31.93 -6.69
C GLN A 29 18.09 32.62 -5.32
N HIS A 30 17.02 32.65 -4.51
CA HIS A 30 17.08 33.24 -3.17
C HIS A 30 18.05 32.49 -2.25
N LEU A 31 18.06 31.16 -2.30
CA LEU A 31 19.04 30.34 -1.58
C LEU A 31 20.48 30.64 -2.00
N SER A 32 20.73 30.72 -3.31
CA SER A 32 22.06 30.99 -3.85
C SER A 32 22.57 32.38 -3.46
N ARG A 33 21.69 33.38 -3.45
CA ARG A 33 22.00 34.75 -3.01
C ARG A 33 22.39 34.80 -1.53
N LEU A 34 21.59 34.19 -0.65
CA LEU A 34 21.87 34.11 0.79
C LEU A 34 23.20 33.40 1.07
N ARG A 35 23.45 32.28 0.38
CA ARG A 35 24.71 31.54 0.50
C ARG A 35 25.93 32.38 0.07
N SER A 36 25.77 33.20 -0.96
CA SER A 36 26.83 34.09 -1.46
C SER A 36 27.13 35.22 -0.47
N SER A 37 26.10 35.82 0.13
CA SER A 37 26.23 36.88 1.16
C SER A 37 27.01 36.39 2.39
N GLN A 38 26.74 35.16 2.82
CA GLN A 38 27.44 34.52 3.94
C GLN A 38 28.94 34.33 3.64
N ALA A 39 29.31 33.93 2.42
CA ALA A 39 30.71 33.68 2.04
C ALA A 39 31.57 34.96 1.98
N THR A 40 30.95 36.12 1.75
CA THR A 40 31.63 37.42 1.71
C THR A 40 31.72 38.14 3.06
N SER A 41 31.14 37.56 4.12
CA SER A 41 31.02 38.19 5.44
C SER A 41 32.32 38.10 6.24
N ILE A 42 33.27 39.00 5.96
CA ILE A 42 34.52 39.16 6.74
C ILE A 42 34.33 40.12 7.93
N SER A 43 33.23 40.91 7.95
CA SER A 43 32.81 41.72 9.11
C SER A 43 31.30 41.97 9.06
N SER A 44 30.58 41.58 10.12
CA SER A 44 29.12 41.70 10.22
C SER A 44 28.69 43.15 10.45
N SER A 45 28.49 43.90 9.37
CA SER A 45 27.84 45.22 9.46
C SER A 45 26.33 45.06 9.67
N SER A 46 25.71 45.98 10.39
CA SER A 46 24.24 45.99 10.58
C SER A 46 23.48 46.02 9.24
N TYR A 47 24.07 46.61 8.20
CA TYR A 47 23.51 46.60 6.85
C TYR A 47 23.44 45.20 6.23
N LEU A 48 24.52 44.42 6.33
CA LEU A 48 24.56 43.02 5.86
C LEU A 48 23.55 42.14 6.60
N ILE A 49 23.43 42.33 7.91
CA ILE A 49 22.45 41.61 8.74
C ILE A 49 21.02 41.93 8.29
N CYS A 50 20.68 43.21 8.10
CA CYS A 50 19.36 43.60 7.58
C CYS A 50 19.09 43.04 6.18
N HIS A 51 20.09 43.04 5.31
CA HIS A 51 19.99 42.48 3.96
C HIS A 51 19.72 40.96 3.99
N ASP A 52 20.43 40.22 4.83
CA ASP A 52 20.23 38.77 4.97
C ASP A 52 18.86 38.42 5.56
N ILE A 53 18.39 39.19 6.55
CA ILE A 53 17.03 39.04 7.10
C ILE A 53 15.98 39.28 6.02
N ASN A 54 16.15 40.32 5.20
CA ASN A 54 15.22 40.59 4.10
C ASN A 54 15.25 39.46 3.05
N GLY A 55 16.44 38.96 2.70
CA GLY A 55 16.59 37.82 1.80
C GLY A 55 15.93 36.54 2.33
N LEU A 56 15.96 36.33 3.65
CA LEU A 56 15.27 35.21 4.31
C LEU A 56 13.74 35.36 4.24
N GLN A 57 13.23 36.58 4.41
CA GLN A 57 11.81 36.89 4.25
C GLN A 57 11.33 36.62 2.82
N ASP A 58 12.10 37.04 1.82
CA ASP A 58 11.80 36.78 0.40
C ASP A 58 11.81 35.28 0.11
N LEU A 59 12.82 34.55 0.60
CA LEU A 59 12.89 33.10 0.47
C LEU A 59 11.69 32.41 1.10
N HIS A 60 11.31 32.81 2.32
CA HIS A 60 10.15 32.28 3.02
C HIS A 60 8.88 32.48 2.18
N GLY A 61 8.67 33.66 1.61
CA GLY A 61 7.54 33.92 0.72
C GLY A 61 7.53 33.05 -0.54
N CYS A 62 8.70 32.73 -1.11
CA CYS A 62 8.83 31.84 -2.25
C CYS A 62 8.52 30.39 -1.89
N VAL A 63 9.01 29.91 -0.74
CA VAL A 63 8.75 28.56 -0.25
C VAL A 63 7.27 28.36 0.08
N ASP A 64 6.61 29.36 0.67
CA ASP A 64 5.18 29.30 0.95
C ASP A 64 4.36 29.12 -0.35
N LYS A 65 4.65 29.93 -1.39
CA LYS A 65 4.05 29.76 -2.73
C LYS A 65 4.36 28.39 -3.34
N PHE A 66 5.58 27.88 -3.13
CA PHE A 66 5.98 26.56 -3.62
C PHE A 66 5.17 25.44 -2.96
N LEU A 67 4.97 25.51 -1.64
CA LEU A 67 4.17 24.54 -0.89
C LEU A 67 2.68 24.59 -1.25
N GLN A 68 2.18 25.73 -1.70
CA GLN A 68 0.81 25.89 -2.19
C GLN A 68 0.59 25.33 -3.61
N LEU A 69 1.65 24.89 -4.31
CA LEU A 69 1.49 24.29 -5.62
C LEU A 69 0.63 23.01 -5.55
N PRO A 70 -0.37 22.85 -6.43
CA PRO A 70 -1.27 21.68 -6.40
C PRO A 70 -0.53 20.35 -6.44
N LEU A 71 0.56 20.27 -7.21
CA LEU A 71 1.38 19.06 -7.31
C LEU A 71 2.06 18.71 -5.97
N ILE A 72 2.59 19.71 -5.27
CA ILE A 72 3.25 19.52 -3.97
C ILE A 72 2.21 19.10 -2.93
N GLN A 73 1.05 19.78 -2.88
CA GLN A 73 -0.05 19.41 -1.99
C GLN A 73 -0.59 18.01 -2.27
N GLN A 74 -0.68 17.62 -3.55
CA GLN A 74 -1.05 16.28 -3.94
C GLN A 74 -0.04 15.26 -3.41
N VAL A 75 1.27 15.48 -3.60
CA VAL A 75 2.30 14.55 -3.10
C VAL A 75 2.27 14.44 -1.56
N LEU A 76 2.17 15.56 -0.85
CA LEU A 76 2.04 15.60 0.61
C LEU A 76 0.79 14.84 1.10
N GLY A 77 -0.35 15.04 0.43
CA GLY A 77 -1.60 14.34 0.75
C GLY A 77 -1.56 12.85 0.40
N GLN A 78 -0.89 12.47 -0.68
CA GLN A 78 -0.73 11.08 -1.11
C GLN A 78 0.05 10.25 -0.09
N GLU A 79 1.08 10.80 0.53
CA GLU A 79 1.83 10.08 1.57
C GLU A 79 0.94 9.77 2.79
N GLN A 80 0.14 10.74 3.22
CA GLN A 80 -0.80 10.53 4.31
C GLN A 80 -1.91 9.54 3.92
N GLN A 81 -2.43 9.61 2.69
CA GLN A 81 -3.40 8.64 2.18
C GLN A 81 -2.82 7.24 2.10
N LYS A 82 -1.58 7.08 1.66
CA LYS A 82 -0.88 5.79 1.58
C LYS A 82 -0.81 5.13 2.96
N LYS A 83 -0.44 5.89 4.00
CA LYS A 83 -0.39 5.39 5.38
C LYS A 83 -1.76 4.92 5.86
N TRP A 84 -2.81 5.72 5.65
CA TRP A 84 -4.18 5.34 6.02
C TRP A 84 -4.67 4.08 5.29
N ILE A 85 -4.34 3.96 4.00
CA ILE A 85 -4.69 2.78 3.20
C ILE A 85 -3.93 1.54 3.71
N ASP A 86 -2.66 1.68 4.03
CA ASP A 86 -1.84 0.57 4.56
C ASP A 86 -2.38 0.06 5.91
N GLU A 87 -2.71 0.96 6.83
CA GLU A 87 -3.34 0.61 8.11
C GLU A 87 -4.69 -0.09 7.91
N LEU A 88 -5.53 0.40 6.99
CA LEU A 88 -6.82 -0.21 6.66
C LEU A 88 -6.66 -1.62 6.05
N LEU A 89 -5.71 -1.80 5.14
CA LEU A 89 -5.43 -3.09 4.52
C LEU A 89 -4.87 -4.09 5.54
N SER A 90 -3.96 -3.64 6.41
CA SER A 90 -3.43 -4.42 7.52
C SER A 90 -4.53 -4.90 8.47
N GLY A 91 -5.47 -4.02 8.84
CA GLY A 91 -6.65 -4.38 9.61
C GLY A 91 -7.53 -5.42 8.91
N SER A 92 -7.78 -5.24 7.62
CA SER A 92 -8.59 -6.15 6.80
C SER A 92 -7.96 -7.54 6.68
N LEU A 93 -6.63 -7.62 6.54
CA LEU A 93 -5.89 -8.88 6.49
C LEU A 93 -6.02 -9.65 7.79
N ARG A 94 -5.91 -8.98 8.95
CA ARG A 94 -6.11 -9.62 10.26
C ARG A 94 -7.50 -10.23 10.42
N ILE A 95 -8.53 -9.55 9.92
CA ILE A 95 -9.91 -10.08 9.94
C ILE A 95 -10.01 -11.32 9.04
N LEU A 96 -9.39 -11.29 7.87
CA LEU A 96 -9.35 -12.42 6.95
C LEU A 96 -8.64 -13.63 7.57
N ASP A 97 -7.51 -13.42 8.27
CA ASP A 97 -6.78 -14.47 8.97
C ASP A 97 -7.65 -15.14 10.04
N VAL A 98 -8.29 -14.34 10.91
CA VAL A 98 -9.22 -14.85 11.94
C VAL A 98 -10.40 -15.59 11.30
N SER A 99 -10.93 -15.07 10.19
CA SER A 99 -12.02 -15.71 9.46
C SER A 99 -11.60 -17.05 8.85
N SER A 100 -10.36 -17.15 8.34
CA SER A 100 -9.81 -18.41 7.85
C SER A 100 -9.69 -19.43 8.98
N ILE A 101 -9.13 -19.03 10.12
CA ILE A 101 -9.02 -19.88 11.31
C ILE A 101 -10.41 -20.36 11.75
N ALA A 102 -11.39 -19.46 11.81
CA ALA A 102 -12.76 -19.81 12.19
C ALA A 102 -13.40 -20.81 11.22
N LYS A 103 -13.18 -20.64 9.91
CA LYS A 103 -13.64 -21.56 8.87
C LYS A 103 -13.01 -22.96 9.02
N ASP A 104 -11.72 -23.01 9.31
CA ASP A 104 -11.00 -24.28 9.47
C ASP A 104 -11.49 -25.01 10.74
N ALA A 105 -11.67 -24.30 11.85
CA ALA A 105 -12.23 -24.85 13.08
C ALA A 105 -13.67 -25.36 12.90
N SER A 106 -14.50 -24.63 12.14
CA SER A 106 -15.86 -25.05 11.79
C SER A 106 -15.85 -26.33 10.93
N SER A 107 -14.93 -26.41 9.97
CA SER A 107 -14.77 -27.59 9.11
C SER A 107 -14.34 -28.82 9.91
N GLN A 108 -13.36 -28.67 10.81
CA GLN A 108 -12.92 -29.73 11.73
C GLN A 108 -14.08 -30.22 12.64
N THR A 109 -14.87 -29.29 13.17
CA THR A 109 -16.04 -29.63 14.00
C THR A 109 -17.06 -30.42 13.20
N LYS A 110 -17.34 -30.00 11.96
CA LYS A 110 -18.26 -30.71 11.06
C LYS A 110 -17.78 -32.14 10.78
N GLU A 111 -16.50 -32.32 10.47
CA GLU A 111 -15.91 -33.64 10.22
C GLU A 111 -16.00 -34.54 11.46
N CYS A 112 -15.73 -33.99 12.65
CA CYS A 112 -15.86 -34.71 13.92
C CYS A 112 -17.30 -35.19 14.13
N VAL A 113 -18.29 -34.32 13.96
CA VAL A 113 -19.72 -34.66 14.09
C VAL A 113 -20.13 -35.73 13.08
N GLN A 114 -19.71 -35.62 11.82
CA GLN A 114 -19.98 -36.61 10.80
C GLN A 114 -19.33 -37.97 11.11
N GLY A 115 -18.10 -37.96 11.61
CA GLY A 115 -17.39 -39.16 12.06
C GLY A 115 -18.13 -39.87 13.20
N LEU A 116 -18.54 -39.13 14.22
CA LEU A 116 -19.32 -39.66 15.34
C LEU A 116 -20.67 -40.25 14.90
N SER A 117 -21.40 -39.52 14.05
CA SER A 117 -22.68 -40.00 13.50
C SER A 117 -22.50 -41.30 12.71
N SER A 118 -21.42 -41.40 11.91
CA SER A 118 -21.10 -42.61 11.14
C SER A 118 -20.75 -43.80 12.04
N VAL A 119 -20.04 -43.59 13.14
CA VAL A 119 -19.76 -44.64 14.13
C VAL A 119 -21.05 -45.11 14.81
N LEU A 120 -21.91 -44.17 15.22
CA LEU A 120 -23.19 -44.48 15.87
C LEU A 120 -24.10 -45.30 14.94
N HIS A 121 -24.24 -44.89 13.68
CA HIS A 121 -25.08 -45.59 12.71
C HIS A 121 -24.62 -47.03 12.44
N ARG A 122 -23.30 -47.25 12.32
CA ARG A 122 -22.75 -48.61 12.14
C ARG A 122 -23.02 -49.48 13.36
N ARG A 123 -22.74 -48.96 14.57
CA ARG A 123 -22.94 -49.71 15.82
C ARG A 123 -24.39 -50.08 16.06
N TRP A 124 -25.31 -49.13 15.86
CA TRP A 124 -26.74 -49.37 16.03
C TRP A 124 -27.26 -50.38 15.00
N GLY A 125 -26.86 -50.26 13.73
CA GLY A 125 -27.25 -51.21 12.68
C GLY A 125 -26.86 -52.66 12.99
N ASP A 126 -25.62 -52.85 13.46
CA ASP A 126 -25.12 -54.17 13.86
C ASP A 126 -25.86 -54.72 15.09
N GLU A 127 -26.09 -53.88 16.10
CA GLU A 127 -26.79 -54.25 17.34
C GLU A 127 -28.24 -54.67 17.07
N ILE A 128 -28.99 -53.87 16.30
CA ILE A 128 -30.38 -54.22 15.91
C ILE A 128 -30.41 -55.48 15.04
N SER A 129 -29.49 -55.63 14.09
CA SER A 129 -29.42 -56.84 13.27
C SER A 129 -29.16 -58.09 14.12
N SER A 130 -28.30 -57.97 15.13
CA SER A 130 -28.00 -59.07 16.06
C SER A 130 -29.20 -59.44 16.92
N GLU A 131 -29.95 -58.46 17.41
CA GLU A 131 -31.13 -58.68 18.24
C GLU A 131 -32.27 -59.32 17.44
N VAL A 132 -32.53 -58.85 16.22
CA VAL A 132 -33.51 -59.46 15.30
C VAL A 132 -33.17 -60.93 14.99
N LYS A 133 -31.90 -61.25 14.75
CA LYS A 133 -31.46 -62.64 14.52
C LYS A 133 -31.72 -63.54 15.74
N LYS A 134 -31.54 -63.00 16.95
CA LYS A 134 -31.85 -63.69 18.21
C LYS A 134 -33.33 -64.02 18.31
N TYR A 135 -34.21 -63.05 18.07
CA TYR A 135 -35.65 -63.27 18.08
C TYR A 135 -36.10 -64.31 17.06
N LEU A 136 -35.57 -64.28 15.83
CA LEU A 136 -35.90 -65.26 14.79
C LEU A 136 -35.43 -66.69 15.13
N HIS A 137 -34.31 -66.84 15.84
CA HIS A 137 -33.84 -68.16 16.31
C HIS A 137 -34.70 -68.71 17.45
N LEU A 138 -35.30 -67.85 18.28
CA LEU A 138 -36.18 -68.26 19.37
C LEU A 138 -37.57 -68.69 18.89
N GLU A 139 -38.00 -68.24 17.70
CA GLU A 139 -39.31 -68.55 17.11
C GLU A 139 -39.32 -69.84 16.26
N SER A 140 -38.15 -70.45 16.01
CA SER A 140 -37.99 -71.68 15.21
C SER A 140 -37.75 -72.95 16.04
N GLN A 141 -38.06 -72.94 17.34
CA GLN A 141 -37.93 -74.06 18.27
C GLN A 141 -39.28 -74.36 18.93
#